data_AF-A0A0H5R8I8-F1
#
_entry.id   AF-A0A0H5R8I8-F1
#
_cell.length_a   1.000
_cell.length_b   1.000
_cell.length_c   1.000
_cell.angle_alpha   90.00
_cell.angle_beta   90.00
_cell.angle_gamma   90.00
#
_symmetry.space_group_name_H-M   'P 1'
#
loop_
_entity.id
_entity.type
_entity.pdbx_description
1 polymer ?
#
loop_
_entity_poly.entity_id
_entity_poly.type
_entity_poly.pdbx_seq_one_letter_code
_entity_poly.pdbx_strand_id
1 'polypeptide(L)'
;MATLPRMSPLTIPGFSGDHRAPVHCDDGASISRGCDDNHGLVIDSDQLFWVFSFLDGYSIARCSAVCKSWNCNGHRNLIWQSVCVAMFGRDIQLGRQLSWRELFMSVPHVRFDGVYCLQVSYWRKGSSLSNYALFRLSYYRYLRFMPDQTVLYALVNDPPQTLIPRLFNVQSSSSDSQGEVSDPGIYRGRYKVNKKKVSIIVEMRHMVAGIRVRIDSTSHGKFNRLEFVSLSSISDDAGGSSSFRVPDQPFCFHYVNW
;
A
#
# COMPACT_ATOMS: atom_id res chain seq x y z
N MET A 1 -22.42 21.38 0.19
CA MET A 1 -22.29 20.62 -1.08
C MET A 1 -20.92 20.89 -1.64
N ALA A 2 -19.93 20.08 -1.28
CA ALA A 2 -18.53 20.26 -1.70
C ALA A 2 -18.16 19.13 -2.67
N THR A 3 -17.74 19.52 -3.87
CA THR A 3 -17.38 18.67 -4.99
C THR A 3 -16.02 18.01 -4.71
N LEU A 4 -15.95 16.68 -4.81
CA LEU A 4 -14.71 15.90 -4.68
C LEU A 4 -13.67 16.31 -5.74
N PRO A 5 -12.36 16.28 -5.44
CA PRO A 5 -11.34 16.48 -6.46
C PRO A 5 -11.34 15.30 -7.43
N ARG A 6 -11.48 15.62 -8.72
CA ARG A 6 -11.48 14.69 -9.85
C ARG A 6 -10.07 14.09 -9.98
N MET A 7 -9.89 12.80 -9.70
CA MET A 7 -8.69 12.09 -10.17
C MET A 7 -8.73 12.06 -11.69
N SER A 8 -7.75 12.70 -12.31
CA SER A 8 -7.57 12.65 -13.77
C SER A 8 -7.28 11.22 -14.20
N PRO A 9 -7.91 10.71 -15.27
CA PRO A 9 -7.53 9.43 -15.85
C PRO A 9 -6.06 9.47 -16.28
N LEU A 10 -5.38 8.31 -16.21
CA LEU A 10 -4.03 8.15 -16.72
C LEU A 10 -4.00 8.50 -18.21
N THR A 11 -3.44 9.65 -18.56
CA THR A 11 -3.20 10.04 -19.94
C THR A 11 -2.17 9.10 -20.56
N ILE A 12 -2.60 8.25 -21.49
CA ILE A 12 -1.70 7.50 -22.37
C ILE A 12 -1.26 8.45 -23.50
N PRO A 13 0.02 8.80 -23.65
CA PRO A 13 0.46 9.62 -24.78
C PRO A 13 0.60 8.77 -26.06
N GLY A 14 -0.10 9.21 -27.12
CA GLY A 14 0.27 9.12 -28.53
C GLY A 14 0.92 7.84 -29.05
N PHE A 15 0.11 6.94 -29.61
CA PHE A 15 0.55 5.96 -30.60
C PHE A 15 0.60 6.66 -31.97
N SER A 16 1.76 7.17 -32.38
CA SER A 16 2.03 7.48 -33.79
C SER A 16 2.36 6.17 -34.50
N GLY A 17 1.59 5.85 -35.53
CA GLY A 17 1.69 4.58 -36.24
C GLY A 17 3.06 4.35 -36.87
N ASP A 18 3.54 3.12 -36.71
CA ASP A 18 4.33 2.46 -37.74
C ASP A 18 3.89 1.00 -37.81
N HIS A 19 3.42 0.61 -38.99
CA HIS A 19 2.92 -0.72 -39.28
C HIS A 19 4.05 -1.75 -39.19
N ARG A 20 3.98 -2.64 -38.20
CA ARG A 20 4.57 -3.99 -38.33
C ARG A 20 3.58 -5.02 -37.82
N ALA A 21 3.25 -5.96 -38.70
CA ALA A 21 2.18 -6.95 -38.57
C ALA A 21 2.22 -7.72 -37.24
N PRO A 22 1.06 -8.01 -36.61
CA PRO A 22 1.02 -8.87 -35.44
C PRO A 22 1.13 -10.35 -35.85
N VAL A 23 1.88 -11.08 -35.05
CA VAL A 23 1.90 -12.55 -35.02
C VAL A 23 0.49 -13.02 -34.66
N HIS A 24 -0.08 -13.85 -35.53
CA HIS A 24 -1.36 -14.53 -35.36
C HIS A 24 -1.32 -15.38 -34.09
N CYS A 25 -2.15 -15.05 -33.11
CA CYS A 25 -2.61 -16.03 -32.12
C CYS A 25 -4.05 -16.35 -32.50
N ASP A 26 -4.24 -17.56 -33.03
CA ASP A 26 -5.56 -18.13 -33.29
C ASP A 26 -6.30 -18.33 -31.97
N ASP A 27 -7.30 -17.49 -31.70
CA ASP A 27 -8.35 -17.79 -30.73
C ASP A 27 -9.64 -18.03 -31.51
N GLY A 28 -9.93 -19.31 -31.73
CA GLY A 28 -11.16 -19.80 -32.34
C GLY A 28 -12.38 -19.31 -31.56
N ALA A 29 -13.23 -18.56 -32.24
CA ALA A 29 -14.54 -18.17 -31.78
C ALA A 29 -15.39 -19.42 -31.51
N SER A 30 -15.65 -19.71 -30.25
CA SER A 30 -16.77 -20.57 -29.84
C SER A 30 -17.88 -19.69 -29.27
N ILE A 31 -18.94 -19.57 -30.08
CA ILE A 31 -20.22 -18.99 -29.72
C ILE A 31 -20.85 -19.88 -28.63
N SER A 32 -21.10 -19.33 -27.45
CA SER A 32 -22.09 -19.84 -26.49
C SER A 32 -22.77 -18.63 -25.85
N ARG A 33 -23.97 -18.31 -26.35
CA ARG A 33 -25.30 -18.64 -25.80
C ARG A 33 -25.68 -17.75 -24.62
N GLY A 34 -26.83 -17.09 -24.80
CA GLY A 34 -27.38 -16.01 -23.98
C GLY A 34 -27.28 -16.21 -22.47
N CYS A 35 -26.94 -15.12 -21.80
CA CYS A 35 -27.31 -14.91 -20.40
C CYS A 35 -28.52 -13.98 -20.42
N ASP A 36 -29.56 -14.43 -19.71
CA ASP A 36 -30.92 -13.93 -19.69
C ASP A 36 -31.11 -12.44 -19.43
N ASP A 37 -32.24 -11.96 -19.94
CA ASP A 37 -32.83 -10.65 -19.70
C ASP A 37 -32.91 -10.32 -18.21
N ASN A 38 -32.08 -9.38 -17.77
CA ASN A 38 -32.27 -8.71 -16.50
C ASN A 38 -31.95 -7.22 -16.71
N HIS A 39 -32.97 -6.36 -16.67
CA HIS A 39 -32.86 -4.90 -16.77
C HIS A 39 -32.23 -4.26 -15.50
N GLY A 40 -31.13 -4.83 -15.01
CA GLY A 40 -30.28 -4.23 -13.99
C GLY A 40 -28.95 -3.86 -14.63
N LEU A 41 -28.61 -2.56 -14.65
CA LEU A 41 -27.32 -1.97 -15.03
C LEU A 41 -26.24 -3.00 -15.42
N VAL A 42 -26.30 -3.46 -16.68
CA VAL A 42 -25.28 -4.35 -17.24
C VAL A 42 -24.08 -3.49 -17.52
N ILE A 43 -23.15 -3.43 -16.57
CA ILE A 43 -21.84 -2.81 -16.80
C ILE A 43 -21.14 -3.67 -17.86
N ASP A 44 -20.90 -3.08 -19.03
CA ASP A 44 -20.21 -3.77 -20.10
C ASP A 44 -18.71 -3.95 -19.77
N SER A 45 -18.04 -4.86 -20.49
CA SER A 45 -16.60 -5.11 -20.41
C SER A 45 -15.74 -3.83 -20.47
N ASP A 46 -16.06 -2.88 -21.34
CA ASP A 46 -15.28 -1.65 -21.50
C ASP A 46 -15.49 -0.69 -20.33
N GLN A 47 -16.73 -0.55 -19.85
CA GLN A 47 -17.01 0.19 -18.61
C GLN A 47 -16.28 -0.41 -17.40
N LEU A 48 -16.22 -1.74 -17.31
CA LEU A 48 -15.54 -2.42 -16.22
C LEU A 48 -14.01 -2.27 -16.31
N PHE A 49 -13.44 -2.29 -17.52
CA PHE A 49 -12.04 -1.95 -17.77
C PHE A 49 -11.73 -0.52 -17.30
N TRP A 50 -12.60 0.44 -17.61
CA TRP A 50 -12.47 1.82 -17.12
C TRP A 50 -12.48 1.89 -15.60
N VAL A 51 -13.40 1.19 -14.91
CA VAL A 51 -13.42 1.11 -13.44
C VAL A 51 -12.10 0.56 -12.91
N PHE A 52 -11.59 -0.54 -13.47
CA PHE A 52 -10.33 -1.13 -13.03
C PHE A 52 -9.12 -0.24 -13.23
N SER A 53 -9.14 0.66 -14.23
CA SER A 53 -8.04 1.60 -14.43
C SER A 53 -7.82 2.59 -13.29
N PHE A 54 -8.83 2.78 -12.42
CA PHE A 54 -8.74 3.63 -11.22
C PHE A 54 -8.35 2.87 -9.94
N LEU A 55 -8.30 1.53 -9.99
CA LEU A 55 -8.06 0.71 -8.81
C LEU A 55 -6.59 0.27 -8.72
N ASP A 56 -6.11 0.09 -7.49
CA ASP A 56 -4.82 -0.56 -7.25
C ASP A 56 -4.92 -2.08 -7.50
N GLY A 57 -3.76 -2.73 -7.67
CA GLY A 57 -3.69 -4.17 -7.97
C GLY A 57 -4.38 -5.06 -6.94
N TYR A 58 -4.39 -4.70 -5.66
CA TYR A 58 -5.06 -5.48 -4.62
C TYR A 58 -6.57 -5.27 -4.62
N SER A 59 -7.04 -4.07 -4.94
CA SER A 59 -8.46 -3.81 -5.14
C SER A 59 -9.00 -4.51 -6.39
N ILE A 60 -8.26 -4.49 -7.51
CA ILE A 60 -8.60 -5.26 -8.71
C ILE A 60 -8.71 -6.75 -8.37
N ALA A 61 -7.73 -7.32 -7.67
CA ALA A 61 -7.75 -8.74 -7.30
C ALA A 61 -8.98 -9.13 -6.46
N ARG A 62 -9.46 -8.24 -5.59
CA ARG A 62 -10.68 -8.47 -4.79
C ARG A 62 -11.94 -8.36 -5.63
N CYS A 63 -12.01 -7.34 -6.49
CA CYS A 63 -13.09 -7.19 -7.45
C CYS A 63 -13.19 -8.40 -8.40
N SER A 64 -12.06 -8.94 -8.86
CA SER A 64 -12.01 -10.16 -9.69
C SER A 64 -12.62 -11.39 -9.00
N ALA A 65 -12.71 -11.42 -7.67
CA ALA A 65 -13.30 -12.53 -6.93
C ALA A 65 -14.84 -12.45 -6.84
N VAL A 66 -15.47 -11.36 -7.32
CA VAL A 66 -16.91 -11.12 -7.16
C VAL A 66 -17.75 -12.04 -8.06
N CYS A 67 -17.46 -12.09 -9.36
CA CYS A 67 -18.18 -12.93 -10.32
C CYS A 67 -17.31 -13.30 -11.52
N LYS A 68 -17.77 -14.21 -12.39
CA LYS A 68 -17.02 -14.66 -13.58
C LYS A 68 -16.67 -13.51 -14.53
N SER A 69 -17.61 -12.60 -14.80
CA SER A 69 -17.37 -11.45 -15.69
C SER A 69 -16.29 -10.53 -15.14
N TRP A 70 -16.34 -10.22 -13.84
CA TRP A 70 -15.33 -9.38 -13.17
C TRP A 70 -13.99 -10.09 -13.09
N ASN A 71 -13.99 -11.41 -12.89
CA ASN A 71 -12.78 -12.21 -12.92
C ASN A 71 -12.09 -12.14 -14.29
N CYS A 72 -12.82 -12.36 -15.38
CA CYS A 72 -12.26 -12.29 -16.74
C CYS A 72 -11.71 -10.89 -17.05
N ASN A 73 -12.47 -9.85 -16.73
CA ASN A 73 -12.05 -8.46 -17.00
C ASN A 73 -10.86 -8.04 -16.14
N GLY A 74 -10.85 -8.35 -14.85
CA GLY A 74 -9.78 -7.97 -13.94
C GLY A 74 -8.47 -8.74 -14.16
N HIS A 75 -8.47 -9.78 -15.01
CA HIS A 75 -7.26 -10.50 -15.43
C HIS A 75 -6.73 -10.05 -16.80
N ARG A 76 -7.31 -9.03 -17.43
CA ARG A 76 -6.78 -8.47 -18.70
C ARG A 76 -5.37 -7.93 -18.50
N ASN A 77 -4.43 -8.35 -19.35
CA ASN A 77 -3.01 -7.99 -19.25
C ASN A 77 -2.76 -6.47 -19.27
N LEU A 78 -3.53 -5.70 -20.04
CA LEU A 78 -3.38 -4.25 -20.14
C LEU A 78 -3.62 -3.53 -18.80
N ILE A 79 -4.56 -4.03 -17.97
CA ILE A 79 -4.81 -3.47 -16.64
C ILE A 79 -3.60 -3.70 -15.75
N TRP A 80 -3.04 -4.90 -15.76
CA TRP A 80 -1.88 -5.22 -14.94
C TRP A 80 -0.61 -4.51 -15.43
N GLN A 81 -0.50 -4.24 -16.74
CA GLN A 81 0.55 -3.39 -17.28
C GLN A 81 0.47 -1.97 -16.70
N SER A 82 -0.71 -1.35 -16.70
CA SER A 82 -0.86 -0.01 -16.13
C SER A 82 -0.58 0.01 -14.63
N VAL A 83 -1.02 -1.02 -13.89
CA VAL A 83 -0.71 -1.18 -12.46
C VAL A 83 0.81 -1.29 -12.22
N CYS A 84 1.51 -2.11 -13.00
CA CYS A 84 2.96 -2.26 -12.89
C CYS A 84 3.70 -0.96 -13.23
N VAL A 85 3.32 -0.26 -14.30
CA VAL A 85 3.94 1.01 -14.67
C VAL A 85 3.72 2.08 -13.60
N ALA A 86 2.52 2.14 -13.02
CA ALA A 86 2.22 3.06 -11.92
C ALA A 86 3.02 2.72 -10.64
N MET A 87 3.18 1.43 -10.34
CA MET A 87 3.84 0.98 -9.11
C MET A 87 5.37 1.01 -9.18
N PHE A 88 5.95 0.67 -10.33
CA PHE A 88 7.39 0.42 -10.51
C PHE A 88 8.08 1.42 -11.44
N GLY A 89 7.33 2.29 -12.12
CA GLY A 89 7.84 3.24 -13.11
C GLY A 89 7.78 2.70 -14.54
N ARG A 90 8.08 3.57 -15.52
CA ARG A 90 7.90 3.29 -16.95
C ARG A 90 8.94 2.32 -17.53
N ASP A 91 10.10 2.20 -16.89
CA ASP A 91 11.19 1.35 -17.36
C ASP A 91 11.01 -0.12 -16.97
N ILE A 92 9.89 -0.46 -16.31
CA ILE A 92 9.58 -1.83 -15.91
C ILE A 92 9.35 -2.71 -17.14
N GLN A 93 9.99 -3.88 -17.16
CA GLN A 93 9.89 -4.85 -18.24
C GLN A 93 9.39 -6.20 -17.70
N LEU A 94 8.66 -6.94 -18.53
CA LEU A 94 8.12 -8.26 -18.19
C LEU A 94 9.22 -9.26 -17.81
N GLY A 95 10.43 -9.10 -18.37
CA GLY A 95 11.60 -9.90 -18.06
C GLY A 95 11.33 -11.39 -18.31
N ARG A 96 11.39 -12.21 -17.24
CA ARG A 96 11.14 -13.66 -17.27
C ARG A 96 9.68 -14.06 -16.98
N GLN A 97 8.81 -13.12 -16.64
CA GLN A 97 7.43 -13.41 -16.27
C GLN A 97 6.58 -13.60 -17.53
N LEU A 98 5.51 -14.40 -17.45
CA LEU A 98 4.63 -14.66 -18.60
C LEU A 98 3.52 -13.60 -18.69
N SER A 99 3.20 -12.92 -17.57
CA SER A 99 2.19 -11.87 -17.53
C SER A 99 2.55 -10.71 -16.60
N TRP A 100 1.95 -9.54 -16.83
CA TRP A 100 2.13 -8.36 -15.99
C TRP A 100 1.64 -8.60 -14.55
N ARG A 101 0.60 -9.43 -14.40
CA ARG A 101 0.08 -9.83 -13.09
C ARG A 101 1.08 -10.67 -12.31
N GLU A 102 1.77 -11.61 -12.96
CA GLU A 102 2.85 -12.38 -12.34
C GLU A 102 4.03 -11.49 -11.94
N LEU A 103 4.37 -10.50 -12.78
CA LEU A 103 5.37 -9.50 -12.45
C LEU A 103 4.98 -8.71 -11.19
N PHE A 104 3.73 -8.24 -11.11
CA PHE A 104 3.23 -7.54 -9.92
C PHE A 104 3.35 -8.41 -8.65
N MET A 105 3.01 -9.69 -8.73
CA MET A 105 3.08 -10.60 -7.58
C MET A 105 4.52 -11.01 -7.19
N SER A 106 5.47 -10.93 -8.12
CA SER A 106 6.85 -11.36 -7.89
C SER A 106 7.77 -10.22 -7.45
N VAL A 107 7.52 -8.99 -7.92
CA VAL A 107 8.33 -7.82 -7.58
C VAL A 107 7.93 -7.27 -6.20
N PRO A 108 8.81 -7.28 -5.19
CA PRO A 108 8.50 -6.80 -3.84
C PRO A 108 8.14 -5.32 -3.82
N HIS A 109 7.03 -4.99 -3.17
CA HIS A 109 6.59 -3.61 -2.99
C HIS A 109 5.79 -3.42 -1.70
N VAL A 110 5.62 -2.16 -1.28
CA VAL A 110 4.75 -1.79 -0.17
C VAL A 110 3.32 -1.62 -0.65
N ARG A 111 2.36 -1.87 0.24
CA ARG A 111 0.94 -1.68 -0.03
C ARG A 111 0.45 -0.29 0.36
N PHE A 112 -0.55 0.20 -0.35
CA PHE A 112 -1.18 1.52 -0.13
C PHE A 112 -2.63 1.42 0.34
N ASP A 113 -3.23 0.24 0.24
CA ASP A 113 -4.64 -0.03 0.54
C ASP A 113 -4.91 -0.31 2.04
N GLY A 114 -4.00 0.13 2.92
CA GLY A 114 -4.07 -0.20 4.35
C GLY A 114 -2.86 0.28 5.13
N VAL A 115 -2.63 -0.34 6.29
CA VAL A 115 -1.60 0.08 7.27
C VAL A 115 -0.84 -1.12 7.77
N TYR A 116 0.49 -1.02 7.83
CA TYR A 116 1.32 -2.01 8.52
C TYR A 116 1.36 -1.67 10.00
N CYS A 117 1.00 -2.63 10.86
CA CYS A 117 0.96 -2.48 12.31
C CYS A 117 1.86 -3.51 12.97
N LEU A 118 2.67 -3.06 13.91
CA LEU A 118 3.48 -3.89 14.80
C LEU A 118 2.98 -3.68 16.23
N GLN A 119 2.49 -4.75 16.87
CA GLN A 119 2.15 -4.76 18.28
C GLN A 119 3.27 -5.40 19.09
N VAL A 120 3.69 -4.75 20.17
CA VAL A 120 4.64 -5.29 21.13
C VAL A 120 4.02 -5.23 22.51
N SER A 121 4.01 -6.36 23.22
CA SER A 121 3.57 -6.43 24.61
C SER A 121 4.73 -6.81 25.52
N TYR A 122 4.80 -6.20 26.70
CA TYR A 122 5.73 -6.60 27.75
C TYR A 122 5.07 -6.53 29.13
N TRP A 123 5.58 -7.34 30.06
CA TRP A 123 5.13 -7.35 31.44
C TRP A 123 5.96 -6.39 32.27
N ARG A 124 5.31 -5.56 33.07
CA ARG A 124 5.94 -4.61 34.00
C ARG A 124 5.39 -4.84 35.40
N LYS A 125 6.28 -4.90 36.39
CA LYS A 125 5.89 -4.87 37.81
C LYS A 125 5.41 -3.48 38.18
N GLY A 126 4.27 -3.42 38.84
CA GLY A 126 3.73 -2.22 39.45
C GLY A 126 4.60 -1.70 40.59
N SER A 127 4.36 -0.47 41.01
CA SER A 127 5.02 0.14 42.17
C SER A 127 4.42 -0.38 43.48
N SER A 128 5.01 0.03 44.61
CA SER A 128 4.51 -0.28 45.96
C SER A 128 3.04 0.12 46.15
N LEU A 129 2.61 1.23 45.54
CA LEU A 129 1.21 1.70 45.54
C LEU A 129 0.22 0.72 44.88
N SER A 130 0.72 -0.17 44.01
CA SER A 130 -0.06 -1.19 43.32
C SER A 130 0.21 -2.60 43.84
N ASN A 131 0.78 -2.71 45.04
CA ASN A 131 1.15 -3.99 45.66
C ASN A 131 2.01 -4.90 44.76
N TYR A 132 2.87 -4.30 43.93
CA TYR A 132 3.72 -5.02 42.96
C TYR A 132 2.97 -5.90 41.94
N ALA A 133 1.69 -5.60 41.66
CA ALA A 133 0.91 -6.30 40.64
C ALA A 133 1.59 -6.28 39.26
N LEU A 134 1.47 -7.36 38.50
CA LEU A 134 2.02 -7.45 37.15
C LEU A 134 1.03 -6.86 36.13
N PHE A 135 1.49 -5.89 35.34
CA PHE A 135 0.72 -5.27 34.27
C PHE A 135 1.29 -5.67 32.92
N ARG A 136 0.41 -6.02 31.97
CA ARG A 136 0.78 -6.19 30.56
C ARG A 136 0.56 -4.86 29.83
N LEU A 137 1.64 -4.23 29.41
CA LEU A 137 1.61 -3.02 28.60
C LEU A 137 1.80 -3.41 27.14
N SER A 138 1.08 -2.74 26.24
CA SER A 138 1.29 -2.89 24.80
C SER A 138 1.50 -1.53 24.16
N TYR A 139 2.45 -1.45 23.24
CA TYR A 139 2.58 -0.33 22.32
C TYR A 139 2.49 -0.84 20.88
N TYR A 140 2.12 0.07 20.00
CA TYR A 140 1.90 -0.19 18.60
C TYR A 140 2.74 0.77 17.75
N ARG A 141 3.28 0.25 16.66
CA ARG A 141 3.92 1.05 15.60
C ARG A 141 3.15 0.89 14.31
N TYR A 142 2.83 2.00 13.68
CA TYR A 142 2.08 2.02 12.43
C TYR A 142 2.88 2.66 11.32
N LEU A 143 2.80 2.07 10.13
CA LEU A 143 3.37 2.58 8.89
C LEU A 143 2.30 2.56 7.81
N ARG A 144 1.95 3.73 7.31
CA ARG A 144 1.02 3.89 6.18
C ARG A 144 1.75 4.55 5.01
N PHE A 145 1.94 3.80 3.94
CA PHE A 145 2.64 4.26 2.74
C PHE A 145 1.67 4.92 1.76
N MET A 146 2.17 5.89 1.01
CA MET A 146 1.44 6.61 -0.04
C MET A 146 2.21 6.58 -1.36
N PRO A 147 1.54 6.56 -2.52
CA PRO A 147 2.20 6.53 -3.84
C PRO A 147 3.18 7.69 -4.10
N ASP A 148 3.01 8.82 -3.41
CA ASP A 148 3.86 10.03 -3.52
C ASP A 148 5.19 9.93 -2.75
N GLN A 149 5.56 8.74 -2.27
CA GLN A 149 6.72 8.46 -1.41
C GLN A 149 6.62 9.05 0.01
N THR A 150 5.43 9.48 0.42
CA THR A 150 5.17 9.87 1.81
C THR A 150 4.85 8.62 2.65
N VAL A 151 5.22 8.65 3.93
CA VAL A 151 4.77 7.67 4.92
C VAL A 151 4.22 8.38 6.15
N LEU A 152 3.11 7.90 6.70
CA LEU A 152 2.69 8.25 8.05
C LEU A 152 3.22 7.21 9.03
N TYR A 153 3.81 7.71 10.10
CA TYR A 153 4.40 6.91 11.17
C TYR A 153 3.79 7.29 12.52
N ALA A 154 3.46 6.30 13.33
CA ALA A 154 3.00 6.52 14.69
C ALA A 154 3.57 5.46 15.64
N LEU A 155 3.95 5.90 16.84
CA LEU A 155 4.32 5.05 17.97
C LEU A 155 3.45 5.46 19.16
N VAL A 156 2.44 4.65 19.47
CA VAL A 156 1.41 4.96 20.47
C VAL A 156 0.96 3.70 21.20
N ASN A 157 0.21 3.86 22.29
CA ASN A 157 -0.41 2.73 22.98
C ASN A 157 -1.84 2.44 22.48
N ASP A 158 -2.32 3.23 21.50
CA ASP A 158 -3.66 3.09 20.94
C ASP A 158 -3.74 1.88 20.00
N PRO A 159 -4.76 1.01 20.16
CA PRO A 159 -4.94 -0.17 19.32
C PRO A 159 -5.46 0.22 17.91
N PRO A 160 -5.41 -0.71 16.93
CA PRO A 160 -5.72 -0.41 15.53
C PRO A 160 -7.09 0.22 15.31
N GLN A 161 -8.10 -0.19 16.08
CA GLN A 161 -9.48 0.32 15.99
C GLN A 161 -9.57 1.83 16.24
N THR A 162 -8.67 2.38 17.06
CA THR A 162 -8.65 3.79 17.43
C THR A 162 -7.74 4.61 16.50
N LEU A 163 -6.55 4.10 16.17
CA LEU A 163 -5.57 4.89 15.43
C LEU A 163 -5.75 4.84 13.90
N ILE A 164 -6.20 3.71 13.34
CA ILE A 164 -6.35 3.58 11.89
C ILE A 164 -7.26 4.69 11.33
N PRO A 165 -8.47 4.97 11.87
CA PRO A 165 -9.30 6.07 11.37
C PRO A 165 -8.59 7.43 11.34
N ARG A 166 -7.79 7.74 12.39
CA ARG A 166 -6.99 8.98 12.46
C ARG A 166 -5.94 9.05 11.35
N LEU A 167 -5.20 7.96 11.12
CA LEU A 167 -4.22 7.87 10.03
C LEU A 167 -4.85 8.10 8.65
N PHE A 168 -6.13 7.80 8.48
CA PHE A 168 -6.87 8.04 7.24
C PHE A 168 -7.38 9.47 7.10
N ASN A 169 -7.83 10.10 8.19
CA ASN A 169 -8.27 11.49 8.18
C ASN A 169 -7.15 12.50 7.94
N VAL A 170 -5.93 12.24 8.44
CA VAL A 170 -4.76 13.12 8.26
C VAL A 170 -4.39 13.33 6.78
N GLN A 171 -4.78 12.42 5.88
CA GLN A 171 -4.55 12.62 4.44
C GLN A 171 -5.50 13.62 3.79
N SER A 172 -6.69 13.82 4.35
CA SER A 172 -7.72 14.68 3.77
C SER A 172 -7.45 16.17 4.02
N SER A 173 -6.48 16.52 4.87
CA SER A 173 -6.24 17.88 5.33
C SER A 173 -5.08 18.59 4.61
N SER A 174 -4.35 17.89 3.73
CA SER A 174 -3.15 18.41 3.07
C SER A 174 -3.40 19.31 1.84
N SER A 175 -4.35 20.23 1.92
CA SER A 175 -4.51 21.32 0.95
C SER A 175 -4.61 22.67 1.68
N ASP A 176 -3.53 23.43 1.61
CA ASP A 176 -3.47 24.90 1.74
C ASP A 176 -3.82 25.60 3.06
N SER A 177 -3.97 24.89 4.17
CA SER A 177 -4.12 25.55 5.48
C SER A 177 -2.76 25.71 6.17
N GLN A 178 -2.13 26.87 5.95
CA GLN A 178 -0.99 27.35 6.72
C GLN A 178 -1.37 27.47 8.20
N GLY A 179 -1.18 26.38 8.96
CA GLY A 179 -1.46 26.32 10.41
C GLY A 179 -2.25 25.09 10.85
N GLU A 180 -1.85 23.87 10.45
CA GLU A 180 -2.52 22.65 10.93
C GLU A 180 -1.80 22.04 12.14
N VAL A 181 -2.56 21.90 13.23
CA VAL A 181 -2.21 21.10 14.39
C VAL A 181 -2.08 19.64 13.93
N SER A 182 -0.84 19.22 13.64
CA SER A 182 -0.52 17.82 13.36
C SER A 182 -1.15 16.92 14.42
N ASP A 183 -1.93 15.92 14.00
CA ASP A 183 -2.56 14.96 14.91
C ASP A 183 -1.49 14.41 15.88
N PRO A 184 -1.66 14.59 17.22
CA PRO A 184 -0.63 14.27 18.18
C PRO A 184 -0.25 12.79 18.13
N GLY A 185 1.03 12.52 17.85
CA GLY A 185 1.59 11.18 17.78
C GLY A 185 1.59 10.55 16.38
N ILE A 186 1.07 11.26 15.37
CA ILE A 186 1.21 10.90 13.96
C ILE A 186 2.24 11.83 13.32
N TYR A 187 3.24 11.25 12.68
CA TYR A 187 4.36 11.95 12.06
C TYR A 187 4.41 11.65 10.57
N ARG A 188 4.66 12.68 9.76
CA ARG A 188 4.84 12.55 8.31
C ARG A 188 6.32 12.36 8.01
N GLY A 189 6.63 11.44 7.12
CA GLY A 189 7.98 11.17 6.65
C GLY A 189 8.04 10.81 5.19
N ARG A 190 9.22 10.39 4.74
CA ARG A 190 9.48 9.94 3.37
C ARG A 190 10.04 8.53 3.39
N TYR A 191 9.76 7.77 2.33
CA TYR A 191 10.30 6.43 2.19
C TYR A 191 10.85 6.17 0.79
N LYS A 192 11.76 5.20 0.69
CA LYS A 192 12.29 4.67 -0.57
C LYS A 192 12.33 3.15 -0.52
N VAL A 193 11.88 2.51 -1.59
CA VAL A 193 11.95 1.06 -1.77
C VAL A 193 13.12 0.74 -2.68
N ASN A 194 13.98 -0.19 -2.24
CA ASN A 194 15.04 -0.77 -3.05
C ASN A 194 14.98 -2.29 -2.91
N LYS A 195 14.47 -2.96 -3.95
CA LYS A 195 14.18 -4.41 -3.92
C LYS A 195 13.28 -4.73 -2.72
N LYS A 196 13.74 -5.56 -1.79
CA LYS A 196 13.02 -5.90 -0.56
C LYS A 196 13.26 -4.93 0.60
N LYS A 197 14.14 -3.94 0.48
CA LYS A 197 14.50 -3.03 1.58
C LYS A 197 13.70 -1.74 1.45
N VAL A 198 13.13 -1.29 2.56
CA VAL A 198 12.44 0.00 2.65
C VAL A 198 13.17 0.86 3.68
N SER A 199 13.65 2.01 3.23
CA SER A 199 14.26 3.03 4.08
C SER A 199 13.25 4.13 4.30
N ILE A 200 13.04 4.52 5.55
CA ILE A 200 12.07 5.51 6.00
C ILE A 200 12.81 6.56 6.82
N ILE A 201 12.51 7.83 6.57
CA ILE A 201 12.99 8.97 7.36
C ILE A 201 11.76 9.73 7.83
N VAL A 202 11.63 9.91 9.14
CA VAL A 202 10.50 10.60 9.77
C VAL A 202 11.04 11.65 10.73
N GLU A 203 10.60 12.89 10.58
CA GLU A 203 10.89 13.94 11.54
C GLU A 203 9.87 13.87 12.68
N MET A 204 10.37 13.69 13.90
CA MET A 204 9.58 13.66 15.13
C MET A 204 9.98 14.83 16.01
N ARG A 205 9.18 15.15 17.04
CA ARG A 205 9.37 16.33 17.90
C ARG A 205 10.80 16.54 18.44
N HIS A 206 11.53 15.46 18.69
CA HIS A 206 12.84 15.49 19.33
C HIS A 206 13.91 14.65 18.61
N MET A 207 13.59 14.09 17.45
CA MET A 207 14.55 13.29 16.68
C MET A 207 14.12 13.15 15.22
N VAL A 208 15.09 13.01 14.32
CA VAL A 208 14.86 12.45 13.00
C VAL A 208 15.09 10.95 13.08
N ALA A 209 14.04 10.16 12.87
CA ALA A 209 14.10 8.71 12.94
C ALA A 209 14.42 8.11 11.55
N GLY A 210 15.52 7.37 11.47
CA GLY A 210 15.84 6.47 10.36
C GLY A 210 15.32 5.07 10.65
N ILE A 211 14.30 4.62 9.92
CA ILE A 211 13.70 3.29 10.06
C ILE A 211 14.06 2.47 8.82
N ARG A 212 14.53 1.24 9.02
CA ARG A 212 14.71 0.27 7.94
C ARG A 212 13.84 -0.94 8.21
N VAL A 213 13.09 -1.33 7.19
CA VAL A 213 12.28 -2.54 7.21
C VAL A 213 12.52 -3.37 5.96
N ARG A 214 12.22 -4.66 6.02
CA ARG A 214 12.33 -5.57 4.88
C ARG A 214 10.95 -6.10 4.50
N ILE A 215 10.59 -5.97 3.24
CA ILE A 215 9.35 -6.50 2.67
C ILE A 215 9.39 -8.02 2.75
N ASP A 216 8.31 -8.57 3.30
CA ASP A 216 8.04 -9.98 3.43
C ASP A 216 6.56 -10.28 3.12
N SER A 217 6.21 -11.56 3.02
CA SER A 217 4.87 -11.96 2.62
C SER A 217 4.47 -13.30 3.20
N THR A 218 3.22 -13.43 3.68
CA THR A 218 2.68 -14.72 4.14
C THR A 218 2.47 -15.74 3.02
N SER A 219 2.27 -15.25 1.80
CA SER A 219 2.12 -16.05 0.59
C SER A 219 2.58 -15.23 -0.61
N HIS A 220 2.84 -15.85 -1.74
CA HIS A 220 3.26 -15.16 -2.96
C HIS A 220 2.34 -13.95 -3.28
N GLY A 221 2.93 -12.80 -3.63
CA GLY A 221 2.24 -11.57 -4.05
C GLY A 221 1.50 -10.75 -2.98
N LYS A 222 1.37 -11.22 -1.73
CA LYS A 222 0.60 -10.47 -0.71
C LYS A 222 1.32 -9.24 -0.15
N PHE A 223 2.64 -9.32 0.00
CA PHE A 223 3.51 -8.29 0.60
C PHE A 223 2.95 -7.67 1.89
N ASN A 224 2.34 -8.52 2.72
CA ASN A 224 1.57 -8.14 3.90
C ASN A 224 2.37 -8.18 5.21
N ARG A 225 3.70 -8.31 5.13
CA ARG A 225 4.60 -8.26 6.28
C ARG A 225 5.77 -7.32 6.02
N LEU A 226 6.22 -6.64 7.05
CA LEU A 226 7.49 -5.92 7.05
C LEU A 226 8.30 -6.35 8.27
N GLU A 227 9.48 -6.91 8.07
CA GLU A 227 10.40 -7.19 9.17
C GLU A 227 11.09 -5.90 9.62
N PHE A 228 11.12 -5.66 10.93
CA PHE A 228 11.77 -4.48 11.48
C PHE A 228 13.29 -4.73 11.58
N VAL A 229 14.07 -4.04 10.73
CA VAL A 229 15.52 -4.27 10.62
C VAL A 229 16.30 -3.35 11.55
N SER A 230 16.02 -2.04 11.52
CA SER A 230 16.74 -1.09 12.38
C SER A 230 15.95 0.20 12.61
N LEU A 231 16.21 0.82 13.74
CA LEU A 231 15.76 2.17 14.08
C LEU A 231 16.97 2.96 14.57
N SER A 232 17.20 4.14 14.03
CA SER A 232 18.29 5.04 14.45
C SER A 232 17.82 6.49 14.52
N SER A 233 18.49 7.31 15.33
CA SER A 233 18.37 8.77 15.26
C SER A 233 19.39 9.29 14.26
N ILE A 234 18.98 10.18 13.38
CA ILE A 234 19.84 10.90 12.44
C ILE A 234 20.06 12.29 13.04
N SER A 235 21.33 12.67 13.25
CA SER A 235 21.73 14.03 13.64
C SER A 235 22.40 14.72 12.46
N ASP A 236 22.28 16.04 12.38
CA ASP A 236 22.94 16.86 11.35
C ASP A 236 24.44 17.01 11.62
N ASP A 237 24.85 16.91 12.88
CA ASP A 237 26.26 16.92 13.26
C ASP A 237 26.94 15.65 12.77
N ALA A 238 27.94 15.83 11.90
CA ALA A 238 28.67 14.79 11.18
C ALA A 238 29.05 13.57 12.05
N GLY A 239 28.21 12.52 12.02
CA GLY A 239 28.55 11.17 12.47
C GLY A 239 27.77 10.59 13.65
N GLY A 240 26.91 11.36 14.33
CA GLY A 240 26.22 10.92 15.55
C GLY A 240 24.94 10.10 15.35
N SER A 241 24.97 8.94 14.70
CA SER A 241 23.77 8.07 14.62
C SER A 241 23.64 7.16 15.85
N SER A 242 22.64 7.37 16.69
CA SER A 242 22.32 6.43 17.78
C SER A 242 21.36 5.35 17.30
N SER A 243 21.72 4.08 17.49
CA SER A 243 20.86 2.94 17.13
C SER A 243 20.00 2.52 18.31
N PHE A 244 18.74 2.15 18.04
CA PHE A 244 17.79 1.67 19.02
C PHE A 244 17.49 0.19 18.79
N ARG A 245 17.28 -0.56 19.88
CA ARG A 245 16.79 -1.94 19.78
C ARG A 245 15.40 -1.95 19.15
N VAL A 246 15.23 -2.80 18.14
CA VAL A 246 13.94 -3.04 17.50
C VAL A 246 13.33 -4.37 17.97
N PRO A 247 12.00 -4.50 17.98
CA PRO A 247 11.33 -5.78 18.22
C PRO A 247 11.60 -6.78 17.10
N ASP A 248 11.62 -8.07 17.44
CA ASP A 248 11.78 -9.16 16.45
C ASP A 248 10.49 -9.43 15.66
N GLN A 249 9.34 -9.01 16.18
CA GLN A 249 8.06 -9.22 15.52
C GLN A 249 7.95 -8.34 14.26
N PRO A 250 7.43 -8.89 13.14
CA PRO A 250 7.20 -8.10 11.94
C PRO A 250 5.95 -7.22 12.09
N PHE A 251 5.92 -6.12 11.36
CA PHE A 251 4.67 -5.44 11.08
C PHE A 251 3.77 -6.35 10.23
N CYS A 252 2.49 -6.42 10.59
CA CYS A 252 1.45 -7.14 9.87
C CYS A 252 0.53 -6.13 9.18
N PHE A 253 0.09 -6.44 7.97
CA PHE A 253 -0.79 -5.56 7.22
C PHE A 253 -2.24 -5.66 7.68
N HIS A 254 -2.82 -4.51 8.04
CA HIS A 254 -4.25 -4.32 8.28
C HIS A 254 -4.85 -3.66 7.04
N TYR A 255 -5.64 -4.46 6.33
CA TYR A 255 -6.45 -3.96 5.24
C TYR A 255 -7.66 -3.19 5.82
N VAL A 256 -8.02 -2.07 5.20
CA VAL A 256 -9.13 -1.21 5.64
C VAL A 256 -10.22 -1.25 4.59
N ASN A 257 -11.34 -1.91 4.92
CA ASN A 257 -12.57 -1.84 4.13
C ASN A 257 -13.22 -0.47 4.35
N TRP A 258 -13.72 0.10 3.25
CA TRP A 258 -14.57 1.29 3.25
C TRP A 258 -16.02 0.87 3.30
#